data_AF-A0A6B2DK86-F1
#
_entry.id   AF-A0A6B2DK86-F1
#
_cell.length_a   1.000
_cell.length_b   1.000
_cell.length_c   1.000
_cell.angle_alpha   90.00
_cell.angle_beta   90.00
_cell.angle_gamma   90.00
#
_symmetry.space_group_name_H-M   'P 1'
#
loop_
_entity.id
_entity.type
_entity.pdbx_description
1 polymer ?
#
loop_
_entity_poly.entity_id
_entity_poly.type
_entity_poly.pdbx_seq_one_letter_code
_entity_poly.pdbx_strand_id
1 'polypeptide(L)'
;MATGSRAEFDPLYHPEAVDHENRVQPPSSRVAGAAGFWSTAQWLRAAFEGLHYEIHHTVASGELVAVDSSMIGTHTAPIAFYADDGSIDSVFPPTGRAFTMSQSHWFRVRDGRITEHWADRDDLGTARQLGWIPPTPAYLLRMAVAKRRVKRSYAQGKAPTTPTE
;
A
#
# COMPACT_ATOMS: atom_id res chain seq x y z
N MET A 1 -0.90 6.08 7.98
CA MET A 1 -1.00 4.92 7.07
C MET A 1 -1.66 3.70 7.72
N ALA A 2 -1.16 3.19 8.85
CA ALA A 2 -1.72 2.01 9.53
C ALA A 2 -3.13 2.18 10.13
N THR A 3 -3.37 3.29 10.82
CA THR A 3 -4.63 3.58 11.53
C THR A 3 -5.04 5.05 11.36
N GLY A 4 -6.13 5.46 12.01
CA GLY A 4 -6.64 6.83 11.98
C GLY A 4 -7.73 7.04 10.94
N SER A 5 -8.47 8.13 11.13
CA SER A 5 -9.61 8.55 10.32
C SER A 5 -9.20 9.42 9.13
N ARG A 6 -10.13 9.60 8.19
CA ARG A 6 -9.93 10.50 7.05
C ARG A 6 -9.69 11.94 7.49
N ALA A 7 -10.40 12.39 8.52
CA ALA A 7 -10.32 13.75 9.04
C ALA A 7 -8.95 14.08 9.66
N GLU A 8 -8.29 13.10 10.27
CA GLU A 8 -6.91 13.24 10.78
C GLU A 8 -5.87 13.19 9.66
N PHE A 9 -6.19 12.47 8.58
CA PHE A 9 -5.28 12.21 7.48
C PHE A 9 -5.19 13.39 6.49
N ASP A 10 -6.33 13.99 6.14
CA ASP A 10 -6.42 15.04 5.12
C ASP A 10 -5.53 16.26 5.40
N PRO A 11 -5.47 16.81 6.64
CA PRO A 11 -4.68 18.01 6.93
C PRO A 11 -3.17 17.85 6.73
N LEU A 12 -2.66 16.60 6.72
CA LEU A 12 -1.24 16.29 6.61
C LEU A 12 -0.67 16.50 5.21
N TYR A 13 -1.52 16.49 4.18
CA TYR A 13 -1.10 16.55 2.79
C TYR A 13 -1.51 17.86 2.14
N HIS A 14 -0.62 18.39 1.31
CA HIS A 14 -0.94 19.48 0.41
C HIS A 14 -1.99 19.02 -0.62
N PRO A 15 -2.91 19.87 -1.10
CA PRO A 15 -3.90 19.49 -2.11
C PRO A 15 -3.28 18.91 -3.39
N GLU A 16 -2.09 19.41 -3.77
CA GLU A 16 -1.31 18.95 -4.92
C GLU A 16 -0.23 17.93 -4.54
N ALA A 17 -0.34 17.25 -3.39
CA ALA A 17 0.70 16.31 -2.96
C ALA A 17 0.82 15.14 -3.93
N VAL A 18 2.05 14.72 -4.26
CA VAL A 18 2.33 13.62 -5.20
C VAL A 18 2.99 12.45 -4.48
N ASP A 19 2.44 11.25 -4.66
CA ASP A 19 3.09 10.00 -4.30
C ASP A 19 3.76 9.40 -5.55
N HIS A 20 5.08 9.24 -5.52
CA HIS A 20 5.84 8.65 -6.61
C HIS A 20 5.81 7.11 -6.59
N GLU A 21 5.29 6.49 -5.52
CA GLU A 21 5.30 5.04 -5.30
C GLU A 21 3.94 4.35 -5.57
N ASN A 22 2.95 5.08 -6.07
CA ASN A 22 1.57 4.62 -6.20
C ASN A 22 1.26 3.87 -7.51
N ARG A 23 2.23 3.72 -8.40
CA ARG A 23 2.03 3.19 -9.76
C ARG A 23 1.37 1.82 -9.80
N VAL A 24 1.81 0.87 -8.96
CA VAL A 24 1.26 -0.51 -8.93
C VAL A 24 0.08 -0.69 -7.99
N GLN A 25 -0.32 0.37 -7.29
CA GLN A 25 -1.41 0.40 -6.33
C GLN A 25 -2.75 0.71 -7.04
N PRO A 26 -3.91 0.73 -6.34
CA PRO A 26 -5.20 1.00 -6.98
C PRO A 26 -5.20 2.31 -7.80
N PRO A 27 -5.91 2.39 -8.93
CA PRO A 27 -5.96 3.63 -9.72
C PRO A 27 -6.44 4.85 -8.93
N SER A 28 -7.27 4.64 -7.90
CA SER A 28 -7.72 5.68 -6.98
C SER A 28 -6.60 6.29 -6.13
N SER A 29 -5.42 5.68 -6.03
CA SER A 29 -4.27 6.27 -5.36
C SER A 29 -3.42 7.17 -6.27
N ARG A 30 -3.67 7.14 -7.60
CA ARG A 30 -2.91 7.90 -8.62
C ARG A 30 -3.49 9.29 -8.86
N VAL A 31 -3.97 9.91 -7.79
CA VAL A 31 -4.52 11.28 -7.80
C VAL A 31 -3.75 12.13 -6.79
N ALA A 32 -3.72 13.43 -7.03
CA ALA A 32 -3.02 14.35 -6.14
C ALA A 32 -3.71 14.48 -4.77
N GLY A 33 -2.93 14.94 -3.80
CA GLY A 33 -3.39 15.27 -2.46
C GLY A 33 -3.74 14.05 -1.62
N ALA A 34 -4.34 14.32 -0.46
CA ALA A 34 -4.64 13.31 0.56
C ALA A 34 -5.49 12.13 0.03
N ALA A 35 -6.29 12.35 -1.02
CA ALA A 35 -7.08 11.29 -1.64
C ALA A 35 -6.22 10.13 -2.17
N GLY A 36 -5.10 10.43 -2.81
CA GLY A 36 -4.18 9.43 -3.33
C GLY A 36 -3.60 8.56 -2.22
N PHE A 37 -2.97 9.21 -1.25
CA PHE A 37 -2.35 8.58 -0.08
C PHE A 37 -3.35 7.82 0.80
N TRP A 38 -4.58 8.31 0.93
CA TRP A 38 -5.63 7.60 1.67
C TRP A 38 -6.05 6.32 0.96
N SER A 39 -6.17 6.34 -0.37
CA SER A 39 -6.43 5.13 -1.14
C SER A 39 -5.33 4.09 -0.92
N THR A 40 -4.07 4.50 -0.86
CA THR A 40 -2.94 3.62 -0.51
C THR A 40 -3.09 3.04 0.90
N ALA A 41 -3.43 3.89 1.88
CA ALA A 41 -3.64 3.46 3.26
C ALA A 41 -4.75 2.40 3.36
N GLN A 42 -5.89 2.64 2.71
CA GLN A 42 -7.01 1.69 2.71
C GLN A 42 -6.65 0.38 2.00
N TRP A 43 -5.89 0.44 0.91
CA TRP A 43 -5.41 -0.74 0.21
C TRP A 43 -4.52 -1.63 1.09
N LEU A 44 -3.59 -1.03 1.85
CA LEU A 44 -2.75 -1.77 2.79
C LEU A 44 -3.56 -2.33 3.98
N ARG A 45 -4.40 -1.50 4.60
CA ARG A 45 -5.26 -1.91 5.74
C ARG A 45 -6.21 -3.05 5.38
N ALA A 46 -6.71 -3.06 4.14
CA ALA A 46 -7.61 -4.10 3.67
C ALA A 46 -6.92 -5.47 3.59
N ALA A 47 -5.63 -5.51 3.25
CA ALA A 47 -4.88 -6.74 3.03
C ALA A 47 -4.17 -7.27 4.27
N PHE A 48 -3.76 -6.37 5.18
CA PHE A 48 -2.88 -6.68 6.29
C PHE A 48 -3.54 -6.41 7.65
N GLU A 49 -3.72 -7.47 8.43
CA GLU A 49 -4.14 -7.38 9.82
C GLU A 49 -2.97 -6.99 10.73
N GLY A 50 -3.27 -6.22 11.78
CA GLY A 50 -2.26 -5.76 12.73
C GLY A 50 -1.22 -4.82 12.12
N LEU A 51 -1.54 -4.16 11.00
CA LEU A 51 -0.63 -3.27 10.29
C LEU A 51 -0.16 -2.14 11.21
N HIS A 52 1.14 -2.00 11.42
CA HIS A 52 1.74 -0.89 12.17
C HIS A 52 3.15 -0.58 11.64
N TYR A 53 3.69 0.55 12.08
CA TYR A 53 5.01 1.04 11.67
C TYR A 53 5.86 1.27 12.91
N GLU A 54 7.09 0.76 12.89
CA GLU A 54 8.14 1.12 13.83
C GLU A 54 9.07 2.13 13.16
N ILE A 55 9.23 3.31 13.76
CA ILE A 55 10.13 4.36 13.24
C ILE A 55 11.46 4.19 13.95
N HIS A 56 12.52 3.94 13.18
CA HIS A 56 13.87 3.75 13.70
C HIS A 56 14.62 5.08 13.73
N HIS A 57 14.55 5.83 12.64
CA HIS A 57 15.22 7.11 12.51
C HIS A 57 14.35 8.11 11.74
N THR A 58 14.46 9.38 12.12
CA THR A 58 13.91 10.51 11.37
C THR A 58 14.97 11.58 11.27
N VAL A 59 15.23 12.06 10.06
CA VAL A 59 16.17 13.15 9.79
C VAL A 59 15.48 14.20 8.95
N ALA A 60 15.62 15.47 9.32
CA ALA A 60 15.10 16.60 8.56
C ALA A 60 16.25 17.51 8.11
N SER A 61 16.20 17.95 6.84
CA SER A 61 17.12 18.94 6.28
C SER A 61 16.37 19.85 5.30
N GLY A 62 16.20 21.11 5.70
CA GLY A 62 15.35 22.06 4.97
C GLY A 62 13.91 21.53 4.88
N GLU A 63 13.38 21.44 3.65
CA GLU A 63 12.04 20.92 3.37
C GLU A 63 11.98 19.39 3.23
N LEU A 64 13.11 18.68 3.36
CA LEU A 64 13.18 17.24 3.14
C LEU A 64 13.23 16.50 4.48
N VAL A 65 12.37 15.50 4.63
CA VAL A 65 12.32 14.62 5.80
C VAL A 65 12.52 13.18 5.33
N ALA A 66 13.55 12.52 5.85
CA ALA A 66 13.78 11.09 5.64
C ALA A 66 13.36 10.32 6.89
N VAL A 67 12.67 9.20 6.71
CA VAL A 67 12.21 8.30 7.76
C VAL A 67 12.66 6.89 7.42
N ASP A 68 13.45 6.30 8.30
CA ASP A 68 13.78 4.87 8.28
C ASP A 68 12.80 4.14 9.19
N SER A 69 12.10 3.13 8.66
CA SER A 69 11.04 2.44 9.38
C SER A 69 10.88 0.99 8.96
N SER A 70 10.19 0.24 9.80
CA SER A 70 9.66 -1.09 9.48
C SER A 70 8.14 -1.05 9.43
N MET A 71 7.54 -1.61 8.37
CA MET A 71 6.11 -1.92 8.33
C MET A 71 5.89 -3.38 8.70
N ILE A 72 5.04 -3.63 9.68
CA ILE A 72 4.76 -4.96 10.22
C ILE A 72 3.27 -5.27 10.05
N GLY A 73 2.94 -6.51 9.70
CA GLY A 73 1.55 -6.97 9.61
C GLY A 73 1.43 -8.45 9.26
N THR A 74 0.19 -8.93 9.14
CA THR A 74 -0.14 -10.30 8.71
C THR A 74 -1.01 -10.29 7.46
N HIS A 75 -0.64 -11.04 6.43
CA HIS A 75 -1.39 -11.11 5.17
C HIS A 75 -2.63 -12.01 5.27
N THR A 76 -3.77 -11.41 5.59
CA THR A 76 -5.02 -12.11 5.95
C THR A 76 -6.14 -11.94 4.92
N ALA A 77 -6.05 -10.99 4.01
CA ALA A 77 -6.98 -10.84 2.89
C ALA A 77 -6.26 -10.68 1.54
N PRO A 78 -6.94 -10.89 0.40
CA PRO A 78 -6.30 -10.75 -0.91
C PRO A 78 -5.84 -9.31 -1.18
N ILE A 79 -4.63 -9.16 -1.72
CA ILE A 79 -4.10 -7.88 -2.20
C ILE A 79 -3.99 -7.89 -3.73
N ALA A 80 -4.54 -6.86 -4.38
CA ALA A 80 -4.51 -6.70 -5.83
C ALA A 80 -3.48 -5.64 -6.23
N PHE A 81 -2.72 -5.92 -7.28
CA PHE A 81 -1.79 -4.99 -7.93
C PHE A 81 -2.28 -4.68 -9.34
N TYR A 82 -1.95 -3.47 -9.80
CA TYR A 82 -2.56 -2.88 -10.99
C TYR A 82 -1.49 -2.50 -12.02
N ALA A 83 -1.82 -2.69 -13.29
CA ALA A 83 -1.02 -2.20 -14.41
C ALA A 83 -1.24 -0.69 -14.61
N ASP A 84 -0.44 -0.07 -15.48
CA ASP A 84 -0.50 1.37 -15.76
C ASP A 84 -1.87 1.84 -16.25
N ASP A 85 -2.56 1.01 -17.03
CA ASP A 85 -3.91 1.27 -17.54
C ASP A 85 -5.01 1.13 -16.45
N GLY A 86 -4.62 0.77 -15.23
CA GLY A 86 -5.50 0.58 -14.09
C GLY A 86 -6.20 -0.78 -14.06
N SER A 87 -5.91 -1.66 -15.00
CA SER A 87 -6.40 -3.04 -14.98
C SER A 87 -5.67 -3.88 -13.91
N ILE A 88 -6.34 -4.92 -13.40
CA ILE A 88 -5.73 -5.83 -12.43
C ILE A 88 -4.66 -6.69 -13.11
N ASP A 89 -3.42 -6.48 -12.69
CA ASP A 89 -2.25 -7.27 -13.09
C ASP A 89 -2.20 -8.58 -12.32
N SER A 90 -2.21 -8.52 -10.99
CA SER A 90 -2.04 -9.71 -10.15
C SER A 90 -2.86 -9.58 -8.87
N VAL A 91 -3.23 -10.73 -8.31
CA VAL A 91 -3.93 -10.79 -7.02
C VAL A 91 -3.26 -11.88 -6.20
N PHE A 92 -2.73 -11.51 -5.05
CA PHE A 92 -2.09 -12.41 -4.11
C PHE A 92 -3.11 -12.79 -3.04
N PRO A 93 -3.55 -14.06 -3.00
CA PRO A 93 -4.47 -14.52 -1.96
C PRO A 93 -3.75 -14.64 -0.62
N PRO A 94 -4.49 -14.54 0.51
CA PRO A 94 -3.90 -14.50 1.84
C PRO A 94 -3.06 -15.74 2.13
N THR A 95 -1.93 -15.49 2.77
CA THR A 95 -0.96 -16.52 3.16
C THR A 95 -1.05 -16.83 4.66
N GLY A 96 -1.67 -15.96 5.45
CA GLY A 96 -1.73 -16.05 6.91
C GLY A 96 -0.37 -15.82 7.59
N ARG A 97 0.63 -15.34 6.83
CA ARG A 97 1.98 -15.13 7.34
C ARG A 97 2.16 -13.69 7.80
N ALA A 98 2.85 -13.54 8.93
CA ALA A 98 3.37 -12.26 9.37
C ALA A 98 4.59 -11.87 8.51
N PHE A 99 4.85 -10.57 8.42
CA PHE A 99 6.04 -10.02 7.78
C PHE A 99 6.51 -8.76 8.50
N THR A 100 7.79 -8.44 8.32
CA THR A 100 8.41 -7.16 8.65
C THR A 100 9.13 -6.65 7.42
N MET A 101 8.74 -5.48 6.92
CA MET A 101 9.30 -4.85 5.73
C MET A 101 10.09 -3.62 6.12
N SER A 102 11.40 -3.61 5.87
CA SER A 102 12.21 -2.40 6.00
C SER A 102 11.90 -1.39 4.89
N GLN A 103 11.87 -0.12 5.25
CA GLN A 103 11.52 0.98 4.34
C GLN A 103 12.32 2.25 4.67
N SER A 104 12.65 3.00 3.64
CA SER A 104 13.06 4.40 3.78
C SER A 104 12.04 5.26 3.04
N HIS A 105 11.37 6.16 3.76
CA HIS A 105 10.44 7.13 3.21
C HIS A 105 11.08 8.50 3.16
N TRP A 106 10.91 9.20 2.05
CA TRP A 106 11.37 10.56 1.86
C TRP A 106 10.17 11.43 1.57
N PHE A 107 10.02 12.50 2.35
CA PHE A 107 8.93 13.44 2.22
C PHE A 107 9.47 14.83 1.94
N ARG A 108 8.88 15.52 0.96
CA ARG A 108 8.99 16.97 0.90
C ARG A 108 7.85 17.58 1.70
N VAL A 109 8.18 18.53 2.58
CA VAL A 109 7.22 19.20 3.47
C VAL A 109 7.34 20.72 3.30
N ARG A 110 6.20 21.37 3.02
CA ARG A 110 6.07 22.84 2.90
C ARG A 110 4.86 23.29 3.70
N ASP A 111 5.00 24.39 4.43
CA ASP A 111 3.92 24.96 5.26
C ASP A 111 3.26 23.92 6.19
N GLY A 112 4.07 23.02 6.74
CA GLY A 112 3.63 21.94 7.63
C GLY A 112 2.88 20.79 6.94
N ARG A 113 2.85 20.74 5.60
CA ARG A 113 2.16 19.71 4.81
C ARG A 113 3.10 18.96 3.89
N ILE A 114 2.85 17.67 3.71
CA ILE A 114 3.56 16.82 2.75
C ILE A 114 3.14 17.23 1.34
N THR A 115 4.11 17.56 0.49
CA THR A 115 3.89 17.88 -0.94
C THR A 115 4.38 16.78 -1.87
N GLU A 116 5.38 15.99 -1.46
CA GLU A 116 5.89 14.88 -2.28
C GLU A 116 6.33 13.72 -1.38
N HIS A 117 6.26 12.51 -1.93
CA HIS A 117 6.67 11.28 -1.26
C HIS A 117 7.39 10.32 -2.22
N TRP A 118 8.52 9.79 -1.76
CA TRP A 118 9.26 8.69 -2.37
C TRP A 118 9.51 7.62 -1.32
N ALA A 119 9.71 6.37 -1.73
CA ALA A 119 10.15 5.35 -0.79
C ALA A 119 10.94 4.22 -1.44
N ASP A 120 11.95 3.76 -0.73
CA ASP A 120 12.58 2.46 -0.98
C ASP A 120 12.01 1.44 0.01
N ARG A 121 11.61 0.26 -0.47
CA ARG A 121 11.02 -0.80 0.35
C ARG A 121 11.66 -2.14 0.05
N ASP A 122 11.81 -2.99 1.07
CA ASP A 122 12.21 -4.39 0.89
C ASP A 122 11.03 -5.26 0.40
N ASP A 123 10.55 -4.96 -0.80
CA ASP A 123 9.44 -5.69 -1.44
C ASP A 123 9.86 -7.16 -1.72
N LEU A 124 11.14 -7.41 -2.04
CA LEU A 124 11.66 -8.77 -2.29
C LEU A 124 11.75 -9.61 -1.02
N GLY A 125 12.32 -9.07 0.06
CA GLY A 125 12.37 -9.76 1.35
C GLY A 125 10.98 -10.01 1.90
N THR A 126 10.04 -9.07 1.73
CA THR A 126 8.63 -9.26 2.08
C THR A 126 7.98 -10.36 1.25
N ALA A 127 8.19 -10.38 -0.06
CA ALA A 127 7.68 -11.44 -0.93
C ALA A 127 8.22 -12.83 -0.54
N ARG A 128 9.46 -12.93 -0.05
CA ARG A 128 10.02 -14.18 0.50
C ARG A 128 9.36 -14.58 1.81
N GLN A 129 9.21 -13.65 2.77
CA GLN A 129 8.52 -13.90 4.04
C GLN A 129 7.09 -14.40 3.84
N LEU A 130 6.36 -13.80 2.88
CA LEU A 130 5.00 -14.21 2.55
C LEU A 130 4.96 -15.52 1.73
N GLY A 131 6.09 -15.98 1.20
CA GLY A 131 6.21 -17.18 0.36
C GLY A 131 5.61 -17.01 -1.03
N TRP A 132 5.67 -15.79 -1.55
CA TRP A 132 5.34 -15.47 -2.94
C TRP A 132 6.48 -15.85 -3.88
N ILE A 133 7.73 -15.86 -3.39
CA ILE A 133 8.92 -16.15 -4.19
C ILE A 133 9.83 -17.15 -3.44
N PRO A 134 10.11 -18.34 -4.02
CA PRO A 134 9.46 -18.90 -5.21
C PRO A 134 8.01 -19.32 -4.90
N PRO A 135 7.06 -19.13 -5.83
CA PRO A 135 5.68 -19.57 -5.62
C PRO A 135 5.56 -21.08 -5.83
N THR A 136 4.64 -21.72 -5.10
CA THR A 136 4.25 -23.11 -5.38
C THR A 136 3.23 -23.17 -6.51
N PRO A 137 3.14 -24.28 -7.29
CA PRO A 137 2.09 -24.44 -8.30
C PRO A 137 0.67 -24.29 -7.74
N ALA A 138 0.43 -24.78 -6.53
CA ALA A 138 -0.86 -24.62 -5.84
C ALA A 138 -1.16 -23.14 -5.54
N TYR A 139 -0.15 -22.36 -5.13
CA TYR A 139 -0.32 -20.93 -4.89
C TYR A 139 -0.62 -20.16 -6.18
N LEU A 140 0.06 -20.48 -7.29
CA LEU A 140 -0.23 -19.89 -8.61
C LEU A 140 -1.68 -20.15 -9.05
N LEU A 141 -2.22 -21.35 -8.81
CA LEU A 141 -3.62 -21.63 -9.08
C LEU A 141 -4.56 -20.77 -8.21
N ARG A 142 -4.24 -20.61 -6.92
CA ARG A 142 -5.01 -19.72 -6.02
C ARG A 142 -4.97 -18.26 -6.49
N MET A 143 -3.82 -17.77 -6.96
CA MET A 143 -3.69 -16.44 -7.55
C MET A 143 -4.57 -16.28 -8.79
N ALA A 144 -4.59 -17.26 -9.70
CA ALA A 144 -5.43 -17.21 -10.89
C ALA A 144 -6.93 -17.19 -10.55
N VAL A 145 -7.36 -17.99 -9.57
CA VAL A 145 -8.74 -17.98 -9.07
C VAL A 145 -9.08 -16.64 -8.41
N ALA A 146 -8.19 -16.11 -7.56
CA ALA A 146 -8.39 -14.82 -6.90
C ALA A 146 -8.51 -13.68 -7.92
N LYS A 147 -7.60 -13.62 -8.91
CA LYS A 147 -7.64 -12.63 -10.01
C LYS A 147 -8.97 -12.68 -10.77
N ARG A 148 -9.47 -13.88 -11.10
CA ARG A 148 -10.78 -14.04 -11.76
C ARG A 148 -11.94 -13.52 -10.90
N ARG A 149 -11.94 -13.80 -9.60
CA ARG A 149 -12.98 -13.33 -8.67
C ARG A 149 -12.98 -11.80 -8.55
N VAL A 150 -11.81 -11.20 -8.35
CA VAL A 150 -11.68 -9.74 -8.22
C VAL A 150 -12.07 -9.04 -9.53
N LYS A 151 -11.61 -9.54 -10.69
CA LYS A 151 -12.03 -9.00 -12.00
C LYS A 151 -13.55 -9.03 -12.21
N ARG A 152 -14.22 -10.12 -11.80
CA ARG A 152 -15.69 -10.22 -11.87
C ARG A 152 -16.38 -9.20 -10.96
N SER A 153 -15.89 -9.00 -9.74
CA SER A 153 -16.41 -7.98 -8.81
C SER A 153 -16.28 -6.57 -9.40
N TYR A 154 -15.10 -6.24 -9.93
CA TYR A 154 -14.84 -4.96 -10.59
C TYR A 154 -15.78 -4.70 -11.78
N ALA A 155 -15.98 -5.69 -12.65
CA ALA A 155 -16.89 -5.57 -13.79
C ALA A 155 -18.37 -5.38 -13.36
N GLN A 156 -18.72 -5.79 -12.14
CA GLN A 156 -20.05 -5.63 -11.55
C GLN A 156 -20.19 -4.34 -10.74
N GLY A 157 -19.21 -3.42 -10.80
CA GLY A 157 -19.24 -2.14 -10.09
C GLY A 157 -18.97 -2.25 -8.58
N LYS A 158 -18.59 -3.42 -8.08
CA LYS A 158 -18.18 -3.61 -6.68
C LYS A 158 -16.67 -3.41 -6.57
N ALA A 159 -16.26 -2.28 -6.02
CA ALA A 159 -14.87 -2.04 -5.62
C ALA A 159 -14.35 -3.23 -4.78
N PRO A 160 -13.07 -3.62 -4.92
CA PRO A 160 -12.48 -4.65 -4.09
C PRO A 160 -12.54 -4.13 -2.67
N THR A 161 -13.26 -4.87 -1.83
CA THR A 161 -13.73 -4.48 -0.51
C THR A 161 -12.74 -3.59 0.25
N THR A 162 -13.00 -2.29 0.24
CA THR A 162 -12.62 -1.41 1.34
C THR A 162 -13.29 -1.98 2.59
N PRO A 163 -12.61 -2.12 3.74
CA PRO A 163 -13.26 -2.53 4.97
C PRO A 163 -14.40 -1.55 5.25
N THR A 164 -15.59 -2.09 5.51
CA THR A 164 -16.67 -1.35 6.18
C THR A 164 -16.14 -0.86 7.53
N GLU A 165 -16.49 0.38 7.85
CA GLU A 165 -16.13 1.12 9.07
C GLU A 165 -16.24 0.31 10.37
#